data_AF-A0AAV0B9W6-F1
#
_entry.id   AF-A0AAV0B9W6-F1
#
_cell.length_a   1.000
_cell.length_b   1.000
_cell.length_c   1.000
_cell.angle_alpha   90.00
_cell.angle_beta   90.00
_cell.angle_gamma   90.00
#
_symmetry.space_group_name_H-M   'P 1'
#
loop_
_entity.id
_entity.type
_entity.pdbx_description
1 polymer ?
#
loop_
_entity_poly.entity_id
_entity_poly.type
_entity_poly.pdbx_seq_one_letter_code
_entity_poly.pdbx_strand_id
1 'polypeptide(L)'
;VVCSFLWTTEALPLFVTGLFVPLLAIFLRVIKDDHYQRVDSVKATSYLFGHMLSPTIFLLIVAFTLAAVLSKHKVDKIIASKMLGLSGNKPRTILLFLLHV
;
A
#
# COMPACT_ATOMS: atom_id res chain seq x y z
N VAL A 1 -16.43 8.17 10.84
CA VAL A 1 -17.08 7.17 11.73
C VAL A 1 -17.41 5.88 10.97
N VAL A 2 -18.28 5.92 9.95
CA VAL A 2 -18.67 4.71 9.19
C VAL A 2 -17.46 3.96 8.59
N CYS A 3 -16.54 4.67 7.91
CA CYS A 3 -15.35 4.04 7.34
C CYS A 3 -14.41 3.45 8.40
N SER A 4 -14.27 4.12 9.55
CA SER A 4 -13.44 3.65 10.68
C SER A 4 -14.02 2.39 11.30
N PHE A 5 -15.35 2.31 11.44
CA PHE A 5 -16.03 1.12 11.95
C PHE A 5 -15.87 -0.07 10.99
N LEU A 6 -16.04 0.15 9.68
CA LEU A 6 -15.84 -0.88 8.65
C LEU A 6 -14.39 -1.39 8.62
N TRP A 7 -13.41 -0.52 8.88
CA TRP A 7 -12.01 -0.90 8.96
C TRP A 7 -11.73 -1.74 10.21
N THR A 8 -12.09 -1.26 11.40
CA THR A 8 -11.79 -1.95 12.66
C THR A 8 -12.46 -3.33 12.77
N THR A 9 -13.64 -3.49 12.18
CA THR A 9 -14.38 -4.76 12.23
C THR A 9 -13.93 -5.77 11.17
N GLU A 10 -13.12 -5.35 10.19
CA GLU A 10 -12.72 -6.15 9.01
C GLU A 10 -13.88 -6.91 8.34
N ALA A 11 -15.11 -6.39 8.44
CA ALA A 11 -16.31 -7.03 7.89
C ALA A 11 -16.23 -7.16 6.36
N LEU A 12 -15.44 -6.31 5.72
CA LEU A 12 -15.06 -6.38 4.32
C LEU A 12 -13.54 -6.29 4.19
N PRO A 13 -12.94 -6.83 3.12
CA PRO A 13 -11.51 -6.67 2.86
C PRO A 13 -11.09 -5.20 2.86
N LEU A 14 -9.89 -4.91 3.37
CA LEU A 14 -9.38 -3.54 3.54
C LEU A 14 -9.40 -2.69 2.25
N PHE A 15 -9.15 -3.31 1.09
CA PHE A 15 -9.23 -2.59 -0.19
C PHE A 15 -10.66 -2.17 -0.54
N VAL A 16 -11.65 -2.98 -0.15
CA VAL A 16 -13.08 -2.69 -0.37
C VAL A 16 -13.50 -1.54 0.55
N THR A 17 -13.17 -1.61 1.83
CA THR A 17 -13.47 -0.53 2.80
C THR A 17 -12.76 0.78 2.41
N GLY A 18 -11.55 0.69 1.86
CA GLY A 18 -10.82 1.84 1.29
C GLY A 18 -11.52 2.46 0.09
N LEU A 19 -12.11 1.67 -0.81
CA LEU A 19 -12.91 2.15 -1.95
C LEU A 19 -14.27 2.75 -1.54
N PHE A 20 -14.80 2.38 -0.37
CA PHE A 20 -16.00 3.02 0.18
C PHE A 20 -15.76 4.48 0.60
N VAL A 21 -14.54 4.85 1.00
CA VAL A 21 -14.21 6.22 1.41
C VAL A 21 -14.51 7.24 0.31
N PRO A 22 -13.98 7.11 -0.93
CA PRO A 22 -14.26 8.07 -2.00
C PRO A 22 -15.73 8.05 -2.43
N LEU A 23 -16.34 6.86 -2.43
CA LEU A 23 -17.74 6.66 -2.76
C LEU A 23 -18.63 7.50 -1.82
N LEU A 24 -18.47 7.33 -0.51
CA LEU A 24 -19.23 8.06 0.50
C LEU A 24 -18.95 9.56 0.44
N ALA A 25 -17.70 9.98 0.20
CA ALA A 25 -17.34 11.39 0.11
C ALA A 25 -18.07 12.11 -1.04
N ILE A 26 -18.25 11.45 -2.19
CA ILE A 26 -18.95 11.99 -3.36
C ILE A 26 -20.47 11.98 -3.12
N PHE A 27 -21.05 10.85 -2.66
CA PHE A 27 -22.49 10.75 -2.40
C PHE A 27 -22.97 11.76 -1.35
N LEU A 28 -22.18 11.99 -0.31
CA LEU A 28 -22.49 12.96 0.75
C LEU A 28 -22.13 14.41 0.37
N ARG A 29 -21.54 14.64 -0.81
CA ARG A 29 -21.11 15.97 -1.32
C ARG A 29 -20.31 16.76 -0.28
N VAL A 30 -19.32 16.10 0.32
CA VAL A 30 -18.50 16.68 1.40
C VAL A 30 -17.40 17.58 0.85
N ILE A 31 -17.00 17.38 -0.41
CA ILE A 31 -15.95 18.16 -1.06
C ILE A 31 -16.50 19.55 -1.42
N LYS A 32 -15.76 20.59 -1.02
CA LYS A 32 -16.05 21.98 -1.32
C LYS A 32 -14.84 22.61 -2.02
N ASP A 33 -15.13 23.60 -2.85
CA ASP A 33 -14.12 24.43 -3.52
C ASP A 33 -13.54 25.48 -2.55
N ASP A 34 -12.49 26.19 -2.96
CA ASP A 34 -11.82 27.26 -2.18
C ASP A 34 -12.78 28.40 -1.78
N HIS A 35 -13.87 28.57 -2.52
CA HIS A 35 -14.95 29.52 -2.22
C HIS A 35 -16.09 28.92 -1.36
N TYR A 36 -15.85 27.78 -0.71
CA TYR A 36 -16.83 27.01 0.09
C TYR A 36 -18.08 26.54 -0.67
N GLN A 37 -18.06 26.59 -2.00
CA GLN A 37 -19.14 26.12 -2.86
C GLN A 37 -19.06 24.61 -3.05
N ARG A 38 -20.22 23.96 -3.19
CA ARG A 38 -20.26 22.52 -3.50
C ARG A 38 -19.76 22.30 -4.91
N VAL A 39 -18.71 21.49 -5.06
CA VAL A 39 -18.18 21.12 -6.37
C VAL A 39 -19.09 20.11 -7.05
N ASP A 40 -19.15 20.19 -8.38
CA ASP A 40 -19.87 19.22 -9.19
C ASP A 40 -19.28 17.81 -9.02
N SER A 41 -20.13 16.79 -9.14
CA SER A 41 -19.78 15.39 -8.86
C SER A 41 -18.63 14.90 -9.74
N VAL A 42 -18.54 15.38 -10.99
CA VAL A 42 -17.48 14.98 -11.93
C VAL A 42 -16.13 15.51 -11.48
N LYS A 43 -16.05 16.81 -11.11
CA LYS A 43 -14.82 17.43 -10.62
C LYS A 43 -14.37 16.84 -9.29
N ALA A 44 -15.31 16.62 -8.36
CA ALA A 44 -15.06 16.01 -7.07
C ALA A 44 -14.45 14.61 -7.20
N THR A 45 -14.94 13.82 -8.15
CA THR A 45 -14.43 12.47 -8.44
C THR A 45 -12.98 12.51 -8.92
N SER A 46 -12.66 13.32 -9.93
CA SER A 46 -11.30 13.44 -10.46
C SER A 46 -10.30 13.92 -9.41
N TYR A 47 -10.70 14.89 -8.58
CA TYR A 47 -9.88 15.39 -7.49
C TYR A 47 -9.54 14.31 -6.46
N LEU A 48 -10.54 13.52 -6.07
CA LEU A 48 -10.41 12.51 -5.04
C LEU A 48 -9.61 11.29 -5.52
N PHE A 49 -9.86 10.83 -6.75
CA PHE A 49 -9.04 9.78 -7.37
C PHE A 49 -7.58 10.21 -7.55
N GLY A 50 -7.33 11.48 -7.84
CA GLY A 50 -5.97 12.04 -7.86
C GLY A 50 -5.26 11.92 -6.52
N HIS A 51 -5.97 12.12 -5.40
CA HIS A 51 -5.42 11.93 -4.06
C HIS A 51 -5.19 10.45 -3.70
N MET A 52 -6.06 9.55 -4.17
CA MET A 52 -5.90 8.11 -3.96
C MET A 52 -4.74 7.50 -4.74
N LEU A 53 -4.34 8.11 -5.86
CA LEU A 53 -3.18 7.69 -6.65
C LEU A 53 -2.00 8.65 -6.43
N SER A 54 -1.72 8.95 -5.17
CA SER A 54 -0.61 9.82 -4.80
C SER A 54 0.74 9.26 -5.25
N PRO A 55 1.78 10.11 -5.43
CA PRO A 55 3.11 9.67 -5.82
C PRO A 55 3.68 8.55 -4.95
N THR A 56 3.35 8.54 -3.66
CA THR A 56 3.79 7.50 -2.71
C THR A 56 3.18 6.13 -3.02
N ILE A 57 1.90 6.07 -3.38
CA ILE A 57 1.23 4.81 -3.75
C ILE A 57 1.80 4.29 -5.06
N PHE A 58 2.00 5.17 -6.05
CA PHE A 58 2.67 4.82 -7.31
C PHE A 58 4.09 4.28 -7.07
N LEU A 59 4.87 4.93 -6.19
CA LEU A 59 6.19 4.45 -5.79
C LEU A 59 6.14 3.06 -5.17
N LEU A 60 5.16 2.80 -4.30
CA LEU A 60 4.96 1.51 -3.65
C LEU A 60 4.59 0.41 -4.65
N ILE A 61 3.69 0.70 -5.61
CA ILE A 61 3.30 -0.22 -6.68
C ILE A 61 4.53 -0.61 -7.51
N VAL A 62 5.35 0.37 -7.89
CA VAL A 62 6.60 0.14 -8.65
C VAL A 62 7.58 -0.69 -7.82
N ALA A 63 7.78 -0.37 -6.54
CA ALA A 63 8.68 -1.09 -5.65
C ALA A 63 8.28 -2.56 -5.46
N PHE A 64 6.99 -2.84 -5.26
CA PHE A 64 6.50 -4.22 -5.15
C PHE A 64 6.56 -4.97 -6.47
N THR A 65 6.29 -4.31 -7.59
CA THR A 65 6.46 -4.92 -8.91
C THR A 65 7.93 -5.28 -9.14
N LEU A 66 8.87 -4.39 -8.79
CA LEU A 66 10.30 -4.64 -8.90
C LEU A 66 10.74 -5.79 -7.99
N ALA A 67 10.28 -5.82 -6.73
CA ALA A 67 10.55 -6.92 -5.81
C ALA A 67 10.04 -8.28 -6.35
N ALA A 68 8.85 -8.29 -6.96
CA ALA A 68 8.29 -9.48 -7.59
C ALA A 68 9.12 -9.94 -8.81
N VAL A 69 9.61 -9.01 -9.63
CA VAL A 69 10.49 -9.33 -10.77
C VAL A 69 11.83 -9.90 -10.29
N LEU A 70 12.44 -9.31 -9.26
CA LEU A 70 13.66 -9.84 -8.65
C LEU A 70 13.47 -11.27 -8.13
N SER A 71 12.31 -11.55 -7.53
CA SER A 71 11.94 -12.89 -7.07
C SER A 71 11.75 -13.88 -8.23
N LYS A 72 11.14 -13.44 -9.35
CA LYS A 72 11.02 -14.28 -10.57
C LYS A 72 12.37 -14.64 -11.17
N HIS A 73 13.34 -13.73 -11.12
CA HIS A 73 14.72 -13.98 -11.57
C HIS A 73 15.60 -14.66 -10.51
N LYS A 74 15.04 -15.06 -9.36
CA LYS A 74 15.74 -15.72 -8.25
C LYS A 74 16.93 -14.91 -7.70
N VAL A 75 16.92 -13.60 -7.90
CA VAL A 75 17.99 -12.70 -7.43
C VAL A 75 17.97 -12.65 -5.90
N ASP A 76 16.77 -12.64 -5.32
CA ASP A 76 16.51 -12.85 -3.89
C ASP A 76 17.23 -14.11 -3.36
N LYS A 77 17.10 -15.25 -4.04
CA LYS A 77 17.73 -16.50 -3.61
C LYS A 77 19.26 -16.47 -3.73
N ILE A 78 19.80 -15.86 -4.78
CA ILE A 78 21.26 -15.72 -4.97
C ILE A 78 21.86 -14.87 -3.85
N ILE A 79 21.22 -13.73 -3.54
CA ILE A 79 21.65 -12.84 -2.45
C ILE A 79 21.55 -13.56 -1.10
N ALA A 80 20.42 -14.21 -0.82
CA ALA A 80 20.24 -14.98 0.42
C ALA A 80 21.28 -16.10 0.57
N SER A 81 21.57 -16.84 -0.50
CA SER A 81 22.56 -17.93 -0.49
C SER A 81 23.98 -17.41 -0.24
N LYS A 82 24.32 -16.25 -0.82
CA LYS A 82 25.62 -15.61 -0.60
C LYS A 82 25.75 -15.10 0.84
N MET A 83 24.70 -14.49 1.37
CA MET A 83 24.64 -14.03 2.77
C MET A 83 24.76 -15.20 3.76
N LEU A 84 24.04 -16.30 3.52
CA LEU A 84 24.13 -17.51 4.34
C LEU A 84 25.50 -18.17 4.24
N GLY A 85 26.10 -18.20 3.04
CA GLY A 85 27.47 -18.71 2.85
C GLY A 85 28.54 -17.93 3.62
N LEU A 86 28.30 -16.65 3.90
CA LEU A 86 29.17 -15.81 4.73
C LEU A 86 28.94 -15.99 6.24
N SER A 87 27.77 -16.50 6.65
CA SER A 87 27.36 -16.63 8.06
C SER A 87 28.00 -17.84 8.79
N GLY A 88 28.66 -18.73 8.06
CA GLY A 88 29.27 -19.95 8.58
C GLY A 88 28.25 -21.04 8.97
N ASN A 89 28.73 -22.18 9.49
CA ASN A 89 27.88 -23.37 9.73
C ASN A 89 27.25 -23.46 11.12
N LYS A 90 27.38 -22.43 11.97
CA LYS A 90 26.80 -22.45 13.32
C LYS A 90 25.36 -21.95 13.26
N PRO A 91 24.35 -22.74 13.69
CA PRO A 91 22.94 -22.36 13.59
C PRO A 91 22.61 -21.08 14.36
N ARG A 92 23.34 -20.79 15.47
CA ARG A 92 23.18 -19.54 16.23
C ARG A 92 23.61 -18.30 15.44
N THR A 93 24.68 -18.40 14.64
CA THR A 93 25.17 -17.29 13.81
C THR A 93 24.26 -17.06 12.62
N ILE A 94 23.76 -18.13 11.99
CA ILE A 94 22.78 -18.06 10.89
C ILE A 94 21.49 -17.39 11.37
N LEU A 95 21.00 -17.75 12.56
CA LEU A 95 19.78 -17.16 13.12
C LEU A 95 19.95 -15.67 13.42
N LEU A 96 21.10 -15.27 13.99
CA LEU A 96 21.43 -13.86 14.20
C LEU A 96 21.53 -13.09 12.88
N PHE A 97 22.09 -13.71 11.84
CA PHE A 97 22.22 -13.10 10.53
C PHE A 97 20.85 -12.92 9.86
N LEU A 98 19.95 -13.90 9.99
CA LEU A 98 18.58 -13.82 9.47
C LEU A 98 17.73 -12.79 10.23
N LEU A 99 17.95 -12.65 11.54
CA LEU A 99 17.21 -11.70 12.37
C LEU A 99 17.71 -10.26 12.21
N HIS A 100 18.96 -10.08 11.75
CA HIS A 100 19.56 -8.76 11.51
C HIS A 100 19.31 -8.25 10.07
N VAL A 101 18.91 -9.13 9.15
CA VAL A 101 18.49 -8.80 7.77
C VAL A 101 16.99 -8.50 7.75
#